data_AF-E3MH81-F1
#
_entry.id   AF-E3MH81-F1
#
_cell.length_a   1.000
_cell.length_b   1.000
_cell.length_c   1.000
_cell.angle_alpha   90.00
_cell.angle_beta   90.00
_cell.angle_gamma   90.00
#
_symmetry.space_group_name_H-M   'P 1'
#
loop_
_entity.id
_entity.type
_entity.pdbx_description
1 polymer ?
#
loop_
_entity_poly.entity_id
_entity_poly.type
_entity_poly.pdbx_seq_one_letter_code
_entity_poly.pdbx_strand_id
1 'polypeptide(L)'
;MRGYQMLLAVFLLISLCTMVSTAGEDTLILEVTKISDPKCGKYMQDHTKPVLKIRYVRLLHTASNDDNGDQVSSTKVWCLKKSFVSNILCQPKSNGYNSVEGKYTFECIYNGAPPPSINVFIFAVGTDSQMMSSQIEYRYKEDTMRMFNFLKPENVMAQKFTHNSHLHIRNITYTVNKKPQYVSTQLFVYAQFFSYLTDDNCLNKYPDSLIADHGLYIRKGNEESYTRIYFDPVDAGEKLVKPVII
;
A
#
# COMPACT_ATOMS: atom_id res chain seq x y z
N MET A 1 -53.10 -24.82 23.70
CA MET A 1 -51.87 -25.43 23.14
C MET A 1 -51.34 -24.75 21.87
N ARG A 2 -52.11 -23.92 21.13
CA ARG A 2 -51.64 -23.24 19.90
C ARG A 2 -50.74 -22.00 20.13
N GLY A 3 -50.86 -21.30 21.25
CA GLY A 3 -50.07 -20.10 21.54
C GLY A 3 -48.59 -20.35 21.81
N TYR A 4 -48.25 -21.52 22.37
CA TYR A 4 -46.86 -21.89 22.67
C TYR A 4 -46.02 -22.15 21.39
N GLN A 5 -46.66 -22.65 20.33
CA GLN A 5 -45.98 -22.90 19.06
C GLN A 5 -45.70 -21.62 18.25
N MET A 6 -46.55 -20.59 18.36
CA MET A 6 -46.25 -19.29 17.76
C MET A 6 -45.10 -18.57 18.48
N LEU A 7 -45.04 -18.63 19.81
CA LEU A 7 -43.96 -18.02 20.58
C LEU A 7 -42.59 -18.67 20.29
N LEU A 8 -42.54 -20.00 20.16
CA LEU A 8 -41.32 -20.72 19.74
C LEU A 8 -40.87 -20.35 18.32
N ALA A 9 -41.81 -20.22 17.38
CA ALA A 9 -41.49 -19.83 16.00
C ALA A 9 -40.96 -18.39 15.89
N VAL A 10 -41.51 -17.46 16.69
CA VAL A 10 -41.05 -16.06 16.74
C VAL A 10 -39.67 -15.96 17.41
N PHE A 11 -39.42 -16.70 18.48
CA PHE A 11 -38.08 -16.76 19.10
C PHE A 11 -37.03 -17.39 18.17
N LEU A 12 -37.40 -18.41 17.38
CA LEU A 12 -36.51 -18.99 16.37
C LEU A 12 -36.20 -18.00 15.23
N LEU A 13 -37.17 -17.21 14.78
CA LEU A 13 -36.97 -16.16 13.77
C LEU A 13 -36.12 -14.99 14.28
N ILE A 14 -36.31 -14.56 15.53
CA ILE A 14 -35.50 -13.50 16.15
C ILE A 14 -34.07 -13.99 16.41
N SER A 15 -33.89 -15.26 16.80
CA SER A 15 -32.57 -15.89 16.97
C SER A 15 -31.84 -16.11 15.63
N LEU A 16 -32.57 -16.35 14.52
CA LEU A 16 -31.99 -16.44 13.18
C LEU A 16 -31.53 -15.07 12.65
N CYS A 17 -32.20 -13.97 13.03
CA CYS A 17 -31.85 -12.62 12.59
C CYS A 17 -30.66 -11.99 13.34
N THR A 18 -30.23 -12.52 14.49
CA THR A 18 -29.03 -12.03 15.18
C THR A 18 -27.74 -12.69 14.70
N MET A 19 -27.81 -13.64 13.77
CA MET A 19 -26.66 -14.15 13.01
C MET A 19 -26.31 -13.20 11.86
N VAL A 20 -26.22 -11.89 12.13
CA VAL A 20 -25.46 -10.99 11.27
C VAL A 20 -24.01 -11.39 11.46
N SER A 21 -23.53 -12.26 10.59
CA SER A 21 -22.12 -12.55 10.46
C SER A 21 -21.37 -11.23 10.32
N THR A 22 -20.60 -10.88 11.34
CA THR A 22 -19.50 -9.93 11.21
C THR A 22 -18.44 -10.62 10.34
N ALA A 23 -18.55 -10.46 9.03
CA ALA A 23 -17.44 -10.77 8.14
C ALA A 23 -16.25 -9.91 8.58
N GLY A 24 -15.11 -10.54 8.90
CA GLY A 24 -13.88 -9.80 9.20
C GLY A 24 -13.44 -9.02 7.96
N GLU A 25 -12.97 -7.79 8.15
CA GLU A 25 -12.45 -6.95 7.06
C GLU A 25 -11.01 -7.36 6.72
N ASP A 26 -10.66 -7.38 5.44
CA ASP A 26 -9.28 -7.62 5.00
C ASP A 26 -8.36 -6.50 5.50
N THR A 27 -7.15 -6.87 5.93
CA THR A 27 -6.22 -5.93 6.55
C THR A 27 -4.82 -6.02 5.95
N LEU A 28 -4.19 -4.86 5.76
CA LEU A 28 -2.77 -4.76 5.41
C LEU A 28 -2.02 -4.12 6.57
N ILE A 29 -0.93 -4.74 6.98
CA ILE A 29 -0.01 -4.25 8.01
C ILE A 29 1.33 -3.96 7.36
N LEU A 30 1.83 -2.74 7.56
CA LEU A 30 3.18 -2.34 7.19
C LEU A 30 3.98 -2.05 8.45
N GLU A 31 5.13 -2.68 8.61
CA GLU A 31 6.10 -2.32 9.64
C GLU A 31 7.20 -1.46 9.03
N VAL A 32 7.46 -0.30 9.63
CA VAL A 32 8.51 0.62 9.21
C VAL A 32 9.67 0.61 10.20
N THR A 33 10.89 0.75 9.68
CA THR A 33 12.08 0.79 10.52
C THR A 33 12.10 2.05 11.38
N LYS A 34 12.42 1.88 12.66
CA LYS A 34 12.42 2.95 13.66
C LYS A 34 13.80 3.60 13.79
N ILE A 35 13.84 4.81 14.34
CA ILE A 35 15.10 5.51 14.67
C ILE A 35 15.98 4.75 15.67
N SER A 36 15.37 3.89 16.49
CA SER A 36 16.08 3.03 17.44
C SER A 36 16.79 1.85 16.77
N ASP A 37 16.60 1.62 15.48
CA ASP A 37 17.28 0.56 14.76
C ASP A 37 18.79 0.85 14.67
N PRO A 38 19.66 -0.08 15.06
CA PRO A 38 21.10 0.18 15.16
C PRO A 38 21.78 0.40 13.80
N LYS A 39 21.22 -0.12 12.70
CA LYS A 39 21.83 -0.02 11.37
C LYS A 39 21.22 1.11 10.56
N CYS A 40 19.89 1.17 10.56
CA CYS A 40 19.12 2.02 9.67
C CYS A 40 18.61 3.29 10.34
N GLY A 41 18.52 3.30 11.68
CA GLY A 41 17.88 4.36 12.44
C GLY A 41 18.41 5.77 12.14
N LYS A 42 19.70 5.91 11.82
CA LYS A 42 20.32 7.20 11.43
C LYS A 42 19.65 7.88 10.23
N TYR A 43 19.06 7.11 9.32
CA TYR A 43 18.43 7.62 8.10
C TYR A 43 16.90 7.73 8.24
N MET A 44 16.32 7.13 9.28
CA MET A 44 14.87 7.05 9.45
C MET A 44 14.32 8.32 10.09
N GLN A 45 13.11 8.69 9.68
CA GLN A 45 12.35 9.73 10.36
C GLN A 45 11.99 9.35 11.81
N ASP A 46 11.79 10.37 12.64
CA ASP A 46 11.14 10.22 13.93
C ASP A 46 9.64 9.95 13.72
N HIS A 47 9.22 8.75 14.08
CA HIS A 47 7.84 8.30 13.92
C HIS A 47 6.85 8.96 14.87
N THR A 48 7.31 9.67 15.91
CA THR A 48 6.45 10.51 16.76
C THR A 48 6.09 11.83 16.08
N LYS A 49 6.92 12.30 15.14
CA LYS A 49 6.72 13.50 14.33
C LYS A 49 7.05 13.20 12.86
N PRO A 50 6.28 12.32 12.22
CA PRO A 50 6.62 11.81 10.89
C PRO A 50 6.49 12.93 9.84
N VAL A 51 7.52 13.08 9.02
CA VAL A 51 7.56 14.01 7.89
C VAL A 51 6.82 13.41 6.70
N LEU A 52 7.00 12.11 6.49
CA LEU A 52 6.37 11.32 5.44
C LEU A 52 5.32 10.38 6.06
N LYS A 53 4.15 10.30 5.43
CA LYS A 53 3.03 9.45 5.83
C LYS A 53 2.49 8.67 4.64
N ILE A 54 2.31 7.37 4.81
CA ILE A 54 1.64 6.53 3.82
C ILE A 54 0.13 6.81 3.92
N ARG A 55 -0.44 7.38 2.85
CA ARG A 55 -1.85 7.81 2.78
C ARG A 55 -2.78 6.68 2.37
N TYR A 56 -2.33 5.81 1.48
CA TYR A 56 -3.01 4.57 1.09
C TYR A 56 -2.01 3.64 0.41
N VAL A 57 -2.40 2.38 0.24
CA VAL A 57 -1.65 1.38 -0.51
C VAL A 57 -2.61 0.71 -1.49
N ARG A 58 -2.20 0.54 -2.75
CA ARG A 58 -2.92 -0.34 -3.69
C ARG A 58 -2.19 -1.66 -3.84
N LEU A 59 -2.96 -2.74 -3.75
CA LEU A 59 -2.50 -4.10 -3.98
C LEU A 59 -3.02 -4.55 -5.32
N LEU A 60 -2.11 -4.89 -6.23
CA LEU A 60 -2.45 -5.23 -7.60
C LEU A 60 -2.03 -6.67 -7.91
N HIS A 61 -2.89 -7.35 -8.65
CA HIS A 61 -2.55 -8.59 -9.36
C HIS A 61 -2.38 -8.26 -10.85
N THR A 62 -1.18 -8.49 -11.36
CA THR A 62 -0.90 -8.41 -12.80
C THR A 62 -0.91 -9.81 -13.40
N ALA A 63 -1.59 -9.98 -14.54
CA ALA A 63 -1.51 -11.22 -15.30
C ALA A 63 -0.08 -11.43 -15.82
N SER A 64 0.42 -12.67 -15.77
CA SER A 64 1.53 -13.08 -16.61
C SER A 64 0.99 -13.25 -18.03
N ASN A 65 1.05 -12.19 -18.83
CA ASN A 65 1.05 -12.43 -20.26
C ASN A 65 2.44 -13.00 -20.56
N ASP A 66 2.48 -14.28 -20.93
CA ASP A 66 3.65 -14.87 -21.58
C ASP A 66 3.92 -14.05 -22.84
N ASP A 67 4.90 -13.15 -22.78
CA ASP A 67 5.55 -12.67 -23.99
C ASP A 67 6.39 -13.85 -24.50
N ASN A 68 5.74 -14.79 -25.19
CA ASN A 68 6.40 -15.75 -26.05
C ASN A 68 7.22 -14.97 -27.08
N GLY A 69 8.53 -14.86 -26.84
CA GLY A 69 9.52 -14.53 -27.85
C GLY A 69 10.02 -13.09 -27.89
N ASP A 70 10.63 -12.60 -26.82
CA ASP A 70 11.69 -11.59 -26.99
C ASP A 70 12.80 -11.78 -25.94
N GLN A 71 13.70 -12.73 -26.20
CA GLN A 71 15.00 -12.77 -25.55
C GLN A 71 15.80 -11.52 -25.97
N VAL A 72 15.75 -10.43 -25.21
CA VAL A 72 16.71 -9.33 -25.43
C VAL A 72 17.08 -8.62 -24.13
N SER A 73 18.29 -8.92 -23.67
CA SER A 73 19.28 -8.04 -23.02
C SER A 73 18.89 -7.32 -21.70
N SER A 74 19.81 -7.42 -20.74
CA SER A 74 19.85 -6.82 -19.40
C SER A 74 19.85 -5.28 -19.35
N THR A 75 19.36 -4.60 -20.39
CA THR A 75 19.31 -3.12 -20.50
C THR A 75 17.97 -2.62 -21.05
N LYS A 76 16.92 -3.48 -21.10
CA LYS A 76 15.61 -3.13 -21.66
C LYS A 76 14.65 -2.64 -20.57
N VAL A 77 14.21 -1.40 -20.75
CA VAL A 77 13.09 -0.72 -20.09
C VAL A 77 11.93 -1.68 -19.84
N TRP A 78 11.62 -1.94 -18.56
CA TRP A 78 10.39 -2.63 -18.15
C TRP A 78 9.20 -1.68 -18.33
N CYS A 79 8.78 -1.43 -19.56
CA CYS A 79 7.42 -0.98 -19.81
C CYS A 79 6.51 -2.14 -19.45
N LEU A 80 5.87 -2.09 -18.28
CA LEU A 80 4.86 -3.07 -17.89
C LEU A 80 3.68 -2.96 -18.85
N LYS A 81 3.73 -3.66 -19.98
CA LYS A 81 2.55 -3.98 -20.82
C LYS A 81 1.63 -5.02 -20.15
N LYS A 82 1.68 -5.14 -18.82
CA LYS A 82 0.84 -6.07 -18.07
C LYS A 82 -0.43 -5.33 -17.66
N SER A 83 -1.57 -5.80 -18.16
CA SER A 83 -2.87 -5.35 -17.70
C SER A 83 -3.14 -5.87 -16.28
N PHE A 84 -3.70 -5.01 -15.44
CA PHE A 84 -4.13 -5.41 -14.10
C PHE A 84 -5.42 -6.20 -14.14
N VAL A 85 -5.44 -7.27 -13.36
CA VAL A 85 -6.60 -8.16 -13.21
C VAL A 85 -7.40 -7.80 -11.96
N SER A 86 -6.73 -7.30 -10.92
CA SER A 86 -7.37 -6.85 -9.68
C SER A 86 -6.72 -5.58 -9.13
N ASN A 87 -7.54 -4.77 -8.46
CA ASN A 87 -7.12 -3.60 -7.72
C ASN A 87 -7.78 -3.60 -6.34
N ILE A 88 -6.98 -3.70 -5.28
CA ILE A 88 -7.45 -3.56 -3.90
C ILE A 88 -6.91 -2.25 -3.36
N LEU A 89 -7.81 -1.38 -2.90
CA LEU A 89 -7.43 -0.14 -2.23
C LEU A 89 -7.42 -0.36 -0.71
N CYS A 90 -6.27 -0.16 -0.09
CA CYS A 90 -6.09 -0.21 1.35
C CYS A 90 -5.93 1.19 1.93
N GLN A 91 -6.87 1.60 2.78
CA GLN A 91 -6.90 2.91 3.41
C GLN A 91 -6.57 2.80 4.91
N PRO A 92 -5.83 3.78 5.48
CA PRO A 92 -5.43 3.73 6.87
C PRO A 92 -6.67 3.81 7.77
N LYS A 93 -6.71 2.97 8.81
CA LYS A 93 -7.75 3.11 9.85
C LYS A 93 -7.62 4.49 10.53
N SER A 94 -8.69 4.99 11.17
CA SER A 94 -8.68 6.29 11.86
C SER A 94 -7.53 6.47 12.87
N ASN A 95 -7.10 5.37 13.52
CA ASN A 95 -5.89 5.29 14.36
C ASN A 95 -4.86 4.29 13.79
N GLY A 96 -4.79 4.19 12.46
CA GLY A 96 -4.08 3.14 11.76
C GLY A 96 -2.57 3.21 11.91
N TYR A 97 -2.00 4.32 12.39
CA TYR A 97 -0.55 4.44 12.61
C TYR A 97 -0.18 4.43 14.10
N ASN A 98 0.56 3.40 14.52
CA ASN A 98 1.17 3.30 15.83
C ASN A 98 2.65 3.71 15.75
N SER A 99 2.96 4.91 16.22
CA SER A 99 4.32 5.48 16.20
C SER A 99 5.32 4.75 17.10
N VAL A 100 4.84 4.15 18.20
CA VAL A 100 5.68 3.41 19.17
C VAL A 100 6.16 2.09 18.56
N GLU A 101 5.26 1.41 17.86
CA GLU A 101 5.55 0.17 17.19
C GLU A 101 6.15 0.37 15.80
N GLY A 102 5.97 1.55 15.18
CA GLY A 102 6.34 1.79 13.79
C GLY A 102 5.46 0.97 12.84
N LYS A 103 4.15 0.94 13.07
CA LYS A 103 3.21 0.09 12.33
C LYS A 103 2.05 0.86 11.75
N TYR A 104 1.79 0.64 10.47
CA TYR A 104 0.58 1.07 9.80
C TYR A 104 -0.39 -0.11 9.65
N THR A 105 -1.66 0.14 9.93
CA THR A 105 -2.78 -0.78 9.74
C THR A 105 -3.78 -0.16 8.79
N PHE A 106 -4.06 -0.86 7.71
CA PHE A 106 -5.00 -0.45 6.67
C PHE A 106 -6.17 -1.42 6.59
N GLU A 107 -7.35 -0.89 6.30
CA GLU A 107 -8.53 -1.64 5.86
C GLU A 107 -8.54 -1.69 4.34
N CYS A 108 -8.70 -2.89 3.79
CA CYS A 108 -8.62 -3.13 2.35
C CYS A 108 -10.01 -3.41 1.79
N ILE A 109 -10.39 -2.63 0.77
CA ILE A 109 -11.69 -2.74 0.10
C ILE A 109 -11.45 -3.11 -1.36
N TYR A 110 -12.20 -4.09 -1.84
CA TYR A 110 -12.26 -4.47 -3.26
C TYR A 110 -13.65 -5.00 -3.59
N ASN A 111 -14.06 -4.75 -4.83
CA ASN A 111 -15.30 -5.28 -5.38
C ASN A 111 -14.97 -6.50 -6.23
N GLY A 112 -15.26 -7.70 -5.73
CA GLY A 112 -15.07 -8.95 -6.48
C GLY A 112 -14.56 -10.10 -5.63
N ALA A 113 -14.08 -11.16 -6.28
CA ALA A 113 -13.35 -12.23 -5.60
C ALA A 113 -11.93 -11.75 -5.24
N PRO A 114 -11.38 -12.17 -4.08
CA PRO A 114 -9.99 -11.85 -3.74
C PRO A 114 -9.07 -12.36 -4.85
N PRO A 115 -8.06 -11.57 -5.26
CA PRO A 115 -7.15 -11.99 -6.31
C PRO A 115 -6.36 -13.23 -5.88
N PRO A 116 -5.96 -14.08 -6.85
CA PRO A 116 -5.23 -15.32 -6.57
C PRO A 116 -3.85 -15.05 -5.94
N SER A 117 -3.28 -13.87 -6.19
CA SER A 117 -2.05 -13.39 -5.54
C SER A 117 -1.93 -11.87 -5.68
N ILE A 118 -1.20 -11.21 -4.78
CA ILE A 118 -0.73 -9.84 -4.99
C ILE A 118 0.73 -9.90 -5.46
N ASN A 119 1.07 -9.19 -6.53
CA ASN A 119 2.44 -9.14 -7.03
C ASN A 119 3.00 -7.73 -7.22
N VAL A 120 2.16 -6.70 -7.08
CA VAL A 120 2.54 -5.30 -7.16
C VAL A 120 1.89 -4.49 -6.05
N PHE A 121 2.66 -3.59 -5.46
CA PHE A 121 2.24 -2.64 -4.42
C PHE A 121 2.49 -1.23 -4.93
N ILE A 122 1.51 -0.35 -4.76
CA ILE A 122 1.67 1.09 -4.98
C ILE A 122 1.42 1.81 -3.66
N PHE A 123 2.42 2.54 -3.19
CA PHE A 123 2.38 3.32 -1.97
C PHE A 123 2.18 4.80 -2.34
N ALA A 124 1.11 5.39 -1.81
CA ALA A 124 0.94 6.83 -1.87
C ALA A 124 1.49 7.47 -0.60
N VAL A 125 2.56 8.24 -0.77
CA VAL A 125 3.29 8.87 0.33
C VAL A 125 3.02 10.36 0.26
N GLY A 126 2.47 10.91 1.33
CA GLY A 126 2.24 12.33 1.48
C GLY A 126 3.11 12.93 2.59
N THR A 127 3.09 14.25 2.68
CA THR A 127 3.69 15.02 3.76
C THR A 127 2.70 16.10 4.22
N ASP A 128 2.77 16.48 5.49
CA ASP A 128 2.01 17.62 6.03
C ASP A 128 2.82 18.93 5.96
N SER A 129 4.12 18.84 5.68
CA SER A 129 5.01 19.98 5.44
C SER A 129 5.21 20.20 3.96
N GLN A 130 5.33 21.45 3.52
CA GLN A 130 5.78 21.75 2.17
C GLN A 130 7.18 21.11 1.98
N MET A 131 7.41 20.36 0.91
CA MET A 131 8.71 19.75 0.60
C MET A 131 8.98 19.94 -0.89
N MET A 132 10.25 20.10 -1.28
CA MET A 132 10.61 20.00 -2.71
C MET A 132 10.24 18.61 -3.21
N SER A 133 9.40 18.51 -4.24
CA SER A 133 9.22 17.27 -4.99
C SER A 133 10.51 17.01 -5.77
N SER A 134 11.17 15.86 -5.55
CA SER A 134 12.41 15.56 -6.28
C SER A 134 12.20 15.63 -7.80
N GLN A 135 13.24 16.07 -8.52
CA GLN A 135 13.48 16.12 -9.99
C GLN A 135 12.37 16.63 -10.94
N ILE A 136 11.08 16.45 -10.67
CA ILE A 136 9.96 16.87 -11.52
C ILE A 136 9.79 18.39 -11.44
N GLU A 137 9.94 18.96 -10.24
CA GLU A 137 9.84 20.42 -10.03
C GLU A 137 10.81 21.21 -10.92
N TYR A 138 12.01 20.66 -11.14
CA TYR A 138 13.03 21.23 -12.02
C TYR A 138 12.67 21.18 -13.52
N ARG A 139 11.71 20.34 -13.93
CA ARG A 139 11.31 20.19 -15.34
C ARG A 139 10.08 21.03 -15.70
N TYR A 140 9.43 21.69 -14.75
CA TYR A 140 8.28 22.54 -15.03
C TYR A 140 8.71 23.93 -15.49
N LYS A 141 8.11 24.38 -16.60
CA LYS A 141 8.11 25.79 -16.99
C LYS A 141 7.02 26.52 -16.22
N GLU A 142 7.43 27.47 -15.38
CA GLU A 142 6.57 28.27 -14.50
C GLU A 142 5.43 28.95 -15.29
N ASP A 143 5.75 29.50 -16.46
CA ASP A 143 4.82 30.15 -17.39
C ASP A 143 3.60 29.32 -17.78
N THR A 144 3.71 27.98 -17.76
CA THR A 144 2.69 27.08 -18.33
C THR A 144 1.74 26.52 -17.28
N MET A 145 2.21 26.25 -16.05
CA MET A 145 1.39 25.57 -15.03
C MET A 145 1.19 26.36 -13.74
N ARG A 146 1.88 27.50 -13.53
CA ARG A 146 1.74 28.35 -12.34
C ARG A 146 1.85 27.62 -10.99
N MET A 147 2.64 26.54 -10.94
CA MET A 147 2.73 25.66 -9.77
C MET A 147 3.34 26.38 -8.55
N PHE A 148 4.19 27.39 -8.79
CA PHE A 148 4.76 28.26 -7.75
C PHE A 148 3.74 29.22 -7.10
N ASN A 149 2.54 29.38 -7.65
CA ASN A 149 1.47 30.10 -6.94
C ASN A 149 0.95 29.29 -5.73
N PHE A 150 1.16 27.98 -5.72
CA PHE A 150 0.77 27.07 -4.64
C PHE A 150 1.95 26.70 -3.74
N LEU A 151 3.17 26.92 -4.20
CA LEU A 151 4.40 26.69 -3.45
C LEU A 151 5.03 28.03 -3.11
N LYS A 152 5.04 28.44 -1.84
CA LYS A 152 5.79 29.61 -1.37
C LYS A 152 7.30 29.44 -1.62
N PRO A 153 7.89 29.99 -2.71
CA PRO A 153 9.22 29.60 -3.16
C PRO A 153 10.29 29.96 -2.13
N GLU A 154 10.12 31.07 -1.43
CA GLU A 154 10.98 31.50 -0.31
C GLU A 154 11.06 30.45 0.81
N ASN A 155 9.94 29.79 1.13
CA ASN A 155 9.91 28.76 2.16
C ASN A 155 10.56 27.47 1.70
N VAL A 156 10.46 27.17 0.40
CA VAL A 156 11.04 25.96 -0.21
C VAL A 156 12.56 26.10 -0.33
N MET A 157 13.03 27.27 -0.80
CA MET A 157 14.46 27.57 -0.92
C MET A 157 15.18 27.63 0.43
N ALA A 158 14.45 27.93 1.51
CA ALA A 158 14.98 27.91 2.87
C ALA A 158 15.09 26.49 3.47
N GLN A 159 14.55 25.46 2.81
CA GLN A 159 14.59 24.10 3.33
C GLN A 159 15.98 23.49 3.19
N LYS A 160 16.49 22.98 4.31
CA LYS A 160 17.71 22.19 4.33
C LYS A 160 17.39 20.74 4.04
N PHE A 161 18.27 20.07 3.32
CA PHE A 161 18.21 18.62 3.14
C PHE A 161 18.27 17.91 4.50
N THR A 162 17.30 17.04 4.76
CA THR A 162 17.19 16.25 6.00
C THR A 162 17.44 14.77 5.69
N HIS A 163 18.66 14.31 5.94
CA HIS A 163 19.10 12.93 5.68
C HIS A 163 18.43 11.86 6.55
N ASN A 164 17.69 12.27 7.59
CA ASN A 164 17.02 11.41 8.56
C ASN A 164 15.49 11.52 8.45
N SER A 165 14.98 11.62 7.23
CA SER A 165 13.55 11.78 6.96
C SER A 165 12.97 10.65 6.11
N HIS A 166 13.69 9.55 5.97
CA HIS A 166 13.31 8.45 5.10
C HIS A 166 12.30 7.49 5.77
N LEU A 167 11.49 6.87 4.93
CA LEU A 167 10.69 5.71 5.25
C LEU A 167 11.36 4.45 4.69
N HIS A 168 11.50 3.43 5.51
CA HIS A 168 11.89 2.09 5.11
C HIS A 168 10.84 1.11 5.61
N ILE A 169 10.21 0.37 4.70
CA ILE A 169 9.21 -0.65 5.07
C ILE A 169 9.95 -1.97 5.19
N ARG A 170 10.00 -2.51 6.40
CA ARG A 170 10.69 -3.75 6.73
C ARG A 170 9.82 -4.98 6.52
N ASN A 171 8.51 -4.86 6.75
CA ASN A 171 7.59 -5.99 6.61
C ASN A 171 6.27 -5.53 6.01
N ILE A 172 5.73 -6.36 5.11
CA ILE A 172 4.43 -6.20 4.47
C ILE A 172 3.66 -7.48 4.68
N THR A 173 2.57 -7.40 5.46
CA THR A 173 1.69 -8.54 5.75
C THR A 173 0.26 -8.20 5.36
N TYR A 174 -0.37 -9.03 4.54
CA TYR A 174 -1.76 -8.90 4.13
C TYR A 174 -2.56 -10.09 4.66
N THR A 175 -3.69 -9.80 5.30
CA THR A 175 -4.60 -10.80 5.84
C THR A 175 -5.92 -10.72 5.10
N VAL A 176 -6.29 -11.81 4.44
CA VAL A 176 -7.61 -11.98 3.83
C VAL A 176 -8.50 -12.66 4.86
N ASN A 177 -9.47 -11.93 5.38
CA ASN A 177 -10.47 -12.45 6.29
C ASN A 177 -11.64 -12.96 5.45
N LYS A 178 -11.69 -14.28 5.21
CA LYS A 178 -12.77 -14.86 4.42
C LYS A 178 -14.08 -14.75 5.18
N LYS A 179 -15.16 -14.44 4.44
CA LYS A 179 -16.54 -14.56 4.94
C LYS A 179 -16.75 -15.99 5.45
N PRO A 180 -17.56 -16.18 6.51
CA PRO A 180 -17.89 -17.51 6.98
C PRO A 180 -18.40 -18.38 5.84
N GLN A 181 -17.75 -19.53 5.64
CA GLN A 181 -18.16 -20.51 4.66
C GLN A 181 -18.80 -21.68 5.41
N TYR A 182 -20.06 -21.95 5.09
CA TYR A 182 -20.74 -23.13 5.60
C TYR A 182 -20.33 -24.33 4.75
N VAL A 183 -19.74 -25.34 5.38
CA VAL A 183 -19.51 -26.66 4.78
C VAL A 183 -20.29 -27.66 5.62
N SER A 184 -21.33 -28.25 5.03
CA SER A 184 -22.22 -29.25 5.64
C SER A 184 -22.60 -28.95 7.10
N THR A 185 -23.48 -27.96 7.32
CA THR A 185 -24.00 -27.52 8.63
C THR A 185 -22.99 -26.94 9.63
N GLN A 186 -21.69 -26.97 9.33
CA GLN A 186 -20.65 -26.37 10.16
C GLN A 186 -20.15 -25.06 9.56
N LEU A 187 -19.98 -24.07 10.44
CA LEU A 187 -19.46 -22.75 10.10
C LEU A 187 -17.94 -22.74 10.23
N PHE A 188 -17.24 -22.51 9.13
CA PHE A 188 -15.80 -22.34 9.13
C PHE A 188 -15.41 -20.91 8.76
N VAL A 189 -14.62 -20.27 9.61
CA VAL A 189 -14.00 -18.96 9.35
C VAL A 189 -12.50 -19.17 9.31
N TYR A 190 -11.89 -19.01 8.14
CA TYR A 190 -10.44 -19.10 7.97
C TYR A 190 -9.89 -17.76 7.49
N ALA A 191 -8.96 -17.20 8.25
CA ALA A 191 -8.12 -16.09 7.80
C ALA A 191 -6.92 -16.65 7.03
N GLN A 192 -6.57 -16.02 5.91
CA GLN A 192 -5.40 -16.37 5.12
C GLN A 192 -4.35 -15.25 5.25
N PHE A 193 -3.12 -15.62 5.61
CA PHE A 193 -2.03 -14.69 5.84
C PHE A 193 -1.01 -14.77 4.71
N PHE A 194 -0.62 -13.62 4.18
CA PHE A 194 0.41 -13.47 3.16
C PHE A 194 1.49 -12.51 3.66
N SER A 195 2.75 -12.94 3.66
CA SER A 195 3.91 -12.08 3.87
C SER A 195 4.62 -11.88 2.54
N TYR A 196 4.87 -10.62 2.19
CA TYR A 196 5.48 -10.23 0.90
C TYR A 196 6.90 -9.68 1.06
N LEU A 197 7.27 -9.25 2.26
CA LEU A 197 8.60 -8.70 2.51
C LEU A 197 9.04 -8.98 3.92
N THR A 198 10.32 -9.30 4.06
CA THR A 198 11.05 -9.15 5.31
C THR A 198 12.43 -8.60 4.98
N ASP A 199 12.64 -7.30 5.16
CA ASP A 199 13.89 -6.59 4.88
C ASP A 199 14.39 -5.90 6.15
N ASP A 200 15.31 -6.55 6.84
CA ASP A 200 15.94 -6.01 8.04
C ASP A 200 17.16 -5.12 7.75
N ASN A 201 17.49 -4.88 6.47
CA ASN A 201 18.65 -4.09 6.09
C ASN A 201 18.35 -3.10 4.96
N CYS A 202 17.98 -1.89 5.37
CA CYS A 202 17.75 -0.75 4.50
C CYS A 202 18.93 -0.35 3.58
N LEU A 203 20.13 -0.91 3.80
CA LEU A 203 21.31 -0.61 2.98
C LEU A 203 21.52 -1.60 1.82
N ASN A 204 20.77 -2.72 1.75
CA ASN A 204 20.93 -3.73 0.70
C ASN A 204 20.78 -3.18 -0.72
N LYS A 205 19.77 -2.31 -0.91
CA LYS A 205 19.43 -1.69 -2.19
C LYS A 205 19.44 -0.17 -2.11
N TYR A 206 20.26 0.40 -1.22
CA TYR A 206 20.33 1.85 -1.08
C TYR A 206 20.73 2.52 -2.40
N PRO A 207 20.10 3.65 -2.78
CA PRO A 207 19.03 4.36 -2.06
C PRO A 207 17.62 3.85 -2.35
N ASP A 208 17.46 2.93 -3.32
CA ASP A 208 16.16 2.49 -3.83
C ASP A 208 15.32 1.70 -2.81
N SER A 209 15.91 1.18 -1.74
CA SER A 209 15.19 0.60 -0.59
C SER A 209 14.49 1.66 0.28
N LEU A 210 14.78 2.95 0.09
CA LEU A 210 14.25 4.04 0.90
C LEU A 210 13.27 4.91 0.13
N ILE A 211 12.19 5.30 0.80
CA ILE A 211 11.28 6.35 0.34
C ILE A 211 11.74 7.66 0.99
N ALA A 212 12.18 8.61 0.17
CA ALA A 212 12.81 9.85 0.62
C ALA A 212 11.93 11.10 0.52
N ASP A 213 10.83 11.03 -0.23
CA ASP A 213 9.94 12.16 -0.44
C ASP A 213 8.47 11.71 -0.60
N HIS A 214 7.61 12.70 -0.83
CA HIS A 214 6.21 12.46 -1.16
C HIS A 214 6.04 12.07 -2.63
N GLY A 215 5.07 11.22 -2.91
CA GLY A 215 4.75 10.79 -4.27
C GLY A 215 4.14 9.40 -4.29
N LEU A 216 4.08 8.84 -5.50
CA LEU A 216 3.62 7.48 -5.72
C LEU A 216 4.84 6.59 -5.95
N TYR A 217 4.89 5.46 -5.25
CA TYR A 217 5.99 4.52 -5.29
C TYR A 217 5.47 3.13 -5.60
N ILE A 218 5.98 2.53 -6.67
CA ILE A 218 5.69 1.14 -7.05
C ILE A 218 6.79 0.20 -6.59
N ARG A 219 6.38 -1.01 -6.22
CA ARG A 219 7.23 -2.12 -5.85
C ARG A 219 6.60 -3.43 -6.29
N LYS A 220 7.40 -4.41 -6.73
CA LYS A 220 6.91 -5.79 -6.87
C LYS A 220 7.00 -6.48 -5.52
N GLY A 221 6.04 -7.35 -5.19
CA GLY A 221 5.81 -7.84 -3.83
C GLY A 221 7.07 -8.10 -3.01
N ASN A 222 7.94 -8.98 -3.54
CA ASN A 222 9.14 -9.43 -2.83
C ASN A 222 10.41 -8.61 -3.15
N GLU A 223 10.35 -7.58 -4.00
CA GLU A 223 11.50 -6.74 -4.34
C GLU A 223 11.71 -5.64 -3.30
N GLU A 224 12.92 -5.48 -2.74
CA GLU A 224 13.22 -4.46 -1.72
C GLU A 224 13.19 -3.02 -2.25
N SER A 225 13.25 -2.82 -3.57
CA SER A 225 13.38 -1.51 -4.21
C SER A 225 12.03 -0.87 -4.54
N TYR A 226 11.97 0.45 -4.36
CA TYR A 226 10.86 1.32 -4.76
C TYR A 226 11.23 2.07 -6.03
N THR A 227 10.28 2.20 -6.96
CA THR A 227 10.41 3.13 -8.08
C THR A 227 9.32 4.18 -7.99
N ARG A 228 9.67 5.45 -8.15
CA ARG A 228 8.68 6.52 -8.27
C ARG A 228 7.86 6.37 -9.55
N ILE A 229 6.55 6.59 -9.47
CA ILE A 229 5.63 6.65 -10.61
C ILE A 229 4.84 7.96 -10.54
N TYR A 230 4.19 8.32 -11.64
CA TYR A 230 3.42 9.57 -11.75
C TYR A 230 1.93 9.35 -12.00
N PHE A 231 1.53 8.10 -12.15
CA PHE A 231 0.15 7.71 -12.42
C PHE A 231 -0.26 6.59 -11.46
N ASP A 232 -1.41 6.77 -10.83
CA ASP A 232 -2.01 5.79 -9.95
C ASP A 232 -3.13 5.06 -10.69
N PRO A 233 -2.94 3.79 -11.07
CA PRO A 233 -3.94 3.06 -11.83
C PRO A 233 -5.13 2.71 -10.97
N VAL A 234 -6.31 3.12 -11.42
CA VAL A 234 -7.58 2.88 -10.75
C VAL A 234 -8.33 1.73 -11.41
N ASP A 235 -8.31 1.68 -12.75
CA ASP A 235 -9.14 0.75 -13.51
C ASP A 235 -8.36 -0.44 -14.08
N ALA A 236 -9.04 -1.57 -14.18
CA ALA A 236 -8.50 -2.76 -14.82
C ALA A 236 -8.21 -2.46 -16.31
N GLY A 237 -7.04 -2.87 -16.78
CA GLY A 237 -6.58 -2.60 -18.16
C GLY A 237 -5.70 -1.36 -18.33
N GLU A 238 -5.60 -0.49 -17.32
CA GLU A 238 -4.64 0.62 -17.33
C GLU A 238 -3.19 0.11 -17.32
N LYS A 239 -2.27 0.88 -17.92
CA LYS A 239 -0.85 0.51 -18.05
C LYS A 239 0.01 1.31 -17.10
N LEU A 240 0.92 0.63 -16.42
CA LEU A 240 1.99 1.29 -15.69
C LEU A 240 3.14 1.63 -16.61
N VAL A 241 3.43 2.93 -16.70
CA VAL A 241 4.69 3.40 -17.27
C VAL A 241 5.68 3.55 -16.13
N LYS A 242 6.61 2.61 -15.99
CA LYS A 242 7.79 2.83 -15.16
C LYS A 242 8.64 3.90 -15.87
N PRO A 243 9.03 5.00 -15.20
CA PRO A 243 9.94 5.95 -15.82
C PRO A 243 11.26 5.26 -16.14
N VAL A 244 11.74 5.45 -17.37
CA VAL A 244 13.09 5.06 -17.78
C VAL A 244 14.04 6.00 -17.07
N ILE A 245 14.89 5.44 -16.20
CA ILE A 245 16.07 6.16 -15.73
C ILE A 245 17.01 6.19 -16.94
N ILE A 246 17.17 7.37 -17.54
CA ILE A 246 18.14 7.64 -18.63
C ILE A 246 19.48 7.94 -18.00
#